data_AF-A0A954M826-F1
#
_entry.id   AF-A0A954M826-F1
#
_cell.length_a   1.000
_cell.length_b   1.000
_cell.length_c   1.000
_cell.angle_alpha   90.00
_cell.angle_beta   90.00
_cell.angle_gamma   90.00
#
_symmetry.space_group_name_H-M   'P 1'
#
loop_
_entity.id
_entity.type
_entity.pdbx_description
1 polymer ?
#
loop_
_entity_poly.entity_id
_entity_poly.type
_entity_poly.pdbx_seq_one_letter_code
_entity_poly.pdbx_strand_id
1 'polypeptide(L)'
;LAQALGKRLLPTEIVATIHAAEQTGRLGEVLPQLARRHSQQIMHREHDDALLTTMLYVWAVLAIGLNITGFLMYWIIPKFKDIFLDFGVKLPPFSERFYAVNEWASRYWFLLLPIFSLCALAILVLQRLASGNHWGLQWLARWWPRLETPQLMRELSYAVESEGSLPEQLDLLAERDPLLVNRQRFLRIKEGIESGGALADTLADEHVVSKSEATALRAAEPLRHLPWTFEALARRIDQTRRSRFFWFVRFLEPTLLLFLGALALCFALGMMLPLIELLSQVSLEWE
;
A
#
# COMPACT_ATOMS: atom_id res chain seq x y z
N LEU A 1 20.20 -37.27 -0.80
CA LEU A 1 18.80 -36.80 -0.60
C LEU A 1 18.31 -35.89 -1.74
N ALA A 2 19.18 -35.01 -2.29
CA ALA A 2 18.82 -34.09 -3.38
C ALA A 2 18.35 -34.76 -4.69
N GLN A 3 18.92 -35.93 -5.06
CA GLN A 3 18.51 -36.70 -6.24
C GLN A 3 17.12 -37.36 -6.06
N ALA A 4 16.72 -37.70 -4.84
CA ALA A 4 15.44 -38.35 -4.55
C ALA A 4 14.27 -37.35 -4.48
N LEU A 5 14.54 -36.07 -4.17
CA LEU A 5 13.52 -35.03 -4.01
C LEU A 5 12.97 -34.46 -5.32
N GLY A 6 13.55 -34.81 -6.47
CA GLY A 6 12.99 -34.57 -7.81
C GLY A 6 12.81 -33.09 -8.22
N LYS A 7 13.23 -32.75 -9.44
CA LYS A 7 13.09 -31.41 -10.07
C LYS A 7 11.65 -30.85 -10.16
N ARG A 8 10.63 -31.59 -9.69
CA ARG A 8 9.21 -31.22 -9.82
C ARG A 8 8.58 -30.65 -8.55
N LEU A 9 9.15 -30.88 -7.37
CA LEU A 9 8.54 -30.47 -6.09
C LEU A 9 9.20 -29.24 -5.47
N LEU A 10 10.46 -28.94 -5.82
CA LEU A 10 11.22 -27.85 -5.23
C LEU A 10 11.86 -26.97 -6.31
N PRO A 11 11.87 -25.63 -6.15
CA PRO A 11 12.62 -24.71 -6.99
C PRO A 11 14.08 -25.16 -7.17
N THR A 12 14.62 -24.96 -8.37
CA THR A 12 15.99 -25.38 -8.74
C THR A 12 17.06 -24.83 -7.80
N GLU A 13 16.85 -23.63 -7.27
CA GLU A 13 17.71 -22.96 -6.29
C GLU A 13 17.82 -23.72 -4.96
N ILE A 14 16.70 -24.29 -4.48
CA ILE A 14 16.65 -25.06 -3.24
C ILE A 14 17.40 -26.39 -3.41
N VAL A 15 17.20 -27.05 -4.55
CA VAL A 15 17.90 -28.32 -4.86
C VAL A 15 19.41 -28.10 -4.95
N ALA A 16 19.86 -27.01 -5.59
CA ALA A 16 21.28 -26.66 -5.67
C ALA A 16 21.89 -26.38 -4.28
N THR A 17 21.16 -25.67 -3.43
CA THR A 17 21.63 -25.33 -2.07
C THR A 17 21.70 -26.57 -1.17
N ILE A 18 20.73 -27.47 -1.27
CA ILE A 18 20.75 -28.77 -0.56
C ILE A 18 21.93 -29.62 -1.04
N HIS A 19 22.22 -29.64 -2.34
CA HIS A 19 23.35 -30.40 -2.88
C HIS A 19 24.71 -29.85 -2.40
N ALA A 20 24.86 -28.53 -2.37
CA ALA A 20 26.05 -27.88 -1.81
C ALA A 20 26.20 -28.13 -0.29
N ALA A 21 25.10 -28.12 0.45
CA ALA A 21 25.09 -28.43 1.89
C ALA A 21 25.37 -29.91 2.19
N GLU A 22 24.95 -30.83 1.30
CA GLU A 22 25.23 -32.26 1.37
C GLU A 22 26.72 -32.53 1.10
N GLN A 23 27.32 -31.86 0.11
CA GLN A 23 28.76 -31.96 -0.20
C GLN A 23 29.67 -31.38 0.89
N THR A 24 29.21 -30.34 1.59
CA THR A 24 29.97 -29.70 2.67
C THR A 24 29.69 -30.28 4.06
N GLY A 25 28.79 -31.27 4.17
CA GLY A 25 28.40 -31.87 5.44
C GLY A 25 27.59 -30.96 6.39
N ARG A 26 27.23 -29.74 5.95
CA ARG A 26 26.53 -28.72 6.75
C ARG A 26 25.01 -28.78 6.61
N LEU A 27 24.49 -29.92 6.14
CA LEU A 27 23.06 -30.11 5.88
C LEU A 27 22.19 -29.76 7.08
N GLY A 28 22.60 -30.14 8.29
CA GLY A 28 21.85 -29.86 9.53
C GLY A 28 21.69 -28.37 9.87
N GLU A 29 22.62 -27.52 9.44
CA GLU A 29 22.57 -26.06 9.67
C GLU A 29 21.81 -25.33 8.56
N VAL A 30 21.99 -25.77 7.31
CA VAL A 30 21.43 -25.11 6.13
C VAL A 30 19.94 -25.43 5.96
N LEU A 31 19.49 -26.65 6.26
CA LEU A 31 18.08 -27.06 6.09
C LEU A 31 17.11 -26.20 6.92
N PRO A 32 17.33 -25.93 8.21
CA PRO A 32 16.46 -25.08 9.02
C PRO A 32 16.42 -23.63 8.54
N GLN A 33 17.56 -23.09 8.08
CA GLN A 33 17.63 -21.74 7.51
C GLN A 33 16.85 -21.66 6.19
N LEU A 34 17.00 -22.67 5.32
CA LEU A 34 16.26 -22.76 4.07
C LEU A 34 14.76 -22.88 4.32
N ALA A 35 14.35 -23.71 5.28
CA ALA A 35 12.95 -23.88 5.66
C ALA A 35 12.33 -22.57 6.17
N ARG A 36 13.03 -21.84 7.05
CA ARG A 36 12.57 -20.52 7.55
C ARG A 36 12.48 -19.48 6.44
N ARG A 37 13.48 -19.41 5.56
CA ARG A 37 13.50 -18.46 4.44
C ARG A 37 12.37 -18.76 3.45
N HIS A 38 12.15 -20.03 3.13
CA HIS A 38 11.09 -20.43 2.22
C HIS A 38 9.69 -20.22 2.83
N SER A 39 9.49 -20.54 4.11
CA SER A 39 8.21 -20.25 4.78
C SER A 39 7.90 -18.75 4.80
N GLN A 40 8.91 -17.90 5.01
CA GLN A 40 8.76 -16.45 4.95
C GLN A 40 8.42 -15.99 3.51
N GLN A 41 9.11 -16.52 2.50
CA GLN A 41 8.83 -16.19 1.09
C GLN A 41 7.42 -16.60 0.65
N ILE A 42 6.93 -17.77 1.06
CA ILE A 42 5.55 -18.20 0.76
C ILE A 42 4.55 -17.23 1.39
N MET A 43 4.71 -16.91 2.69
CA MET A 43 3.84 -15.95 3.36
C MET A 43 3.84 -14.58 2.67
N HIS A 44 5.00 -14.11 2.20
CA HIS A 44 5.09 -12.84 1.47
C HIS A 44 4.38 -12.89 0.11
N ARG A 45 4.56 -13.98 -0.66
CA ARG A 45 3.91 -14.15 -1.97
C ARG A 45 2.39 -14.25 -1.85
N GLU A 46 1.87 -15.01 -0.89
CA GLU A 46 0.41 -15.13 -0.69
C GLU A 46 -0.26 -13.77 -0.42
N HIS A 47 0.41 -12.90 0.35
CA HIS A 47 -0.12 -11.55 0.62
C HIS A 47 -0.02 -10.63 -0.59
N ASP A 48 1.08 -10.72 -1.36
CA ASP A 48 1.31 -9.87 -2.52
C ASP A 48 0.36 -10.29 -3.69
N ASP A 49 0.09 -11.58 -3.86
CA ASP A 49 -0.86 -12.10 -4.85
C ASP A 49 -2.32 -11.76 -4.49
N ALA A 50 -2.68 -11.80 -3.20
CA ALA A 50 -3.99 -11.35 -2.73
C ALA A 50 -4.22 -9.84 -2.97
N LEU A 51 -3.17 -9.02 -2.85
CA LEU A 51 -3.22 -7.59 -3.17
C LEU A 51 -3.41 -7.36 -4.67
N LEU A 52 -2.66 -8.07 -5.52
CA LEU A 52 -2.75 -7.93 -6.97
C LEU A 52 -4.13 -8.31 -7.50
N THR A 53 -4.69 -9.42 -7.01
CA THR A 53 -6.05 -9.86 -7.37
C THR A 53 -7.12 -8.87 -6.92
N THR A 54 -7.01 -8.33 -5.70
CA THR A 54 -7.93 -7.29 -5.17
C THR A 54 -7.83 -6.00 -6.00
N MET A 55 -6.62 -5.57 -6.36
CA MET A 55 -6.41 -4.38 -7.19
C MET A 55 -6.99 -4.55 -8.59
N LEU A 56 -6.80 -5.72 -9.21
CA LEU A 56 -7.34 -6.01 -10.53
C LEU A 56 -8.88 -5.94 -10.53
N TYR A 57 -9.52 -6.47 -9.48
CA TYR A 57 -10.97 -6.36 -9.30
C TYR A 57 -11.43 -4.90 -9.20
N VAL A 58 -10.79 -4.08 -8.35
CA VAL A 58 -11.10 -2.65 -8.20
C VAL A 58 -10.98 -1.91 -9.53
N TRP A 59 -9.93 -2.19 -10.29
CA TRP A 59 -9.74 -1.62 -11.63
C TRP A 59 -10.82 -2.05 -12.61
N ALA A 60 -11.19 -3.33 -12.63
CA ALA A 60 -12.23 -3.85 -13.50
C ALA A 60 -13.60 -3.19 -13.20
N VAL A 61 -14.00 -3.14 -11.93
CA VAL A 61 -15.26 -2.51 -11.51
C VAL A 61 -15.28 -1.03 -11.86
N LEU A 62 -14.19 -0.31 -11.61
CA LEU A 62 -14.07 1.10 -11.97
C LEU A 62 -14.15 1.30 -13.48
N ALA A 63 -13.44 0.50 -14.28
CA ALA A 63 -13.46 0.61 -15.73
C ALA A 63 -14.86 0.37 -16.31
N ILE A 64 -15.56 -0.66 -15.82
CA ILE A 64 -16.93 -0.97 -16.25
C ILE A 64 -17.88 0.14 -15.79
N GLY A 65 -17.80 0.55 -14.53
CA GLY A 65 -18.63 1.61 -13.95
C GLY A 65 -18.49 2.94 -14.70
N LEU A 66 -17.26 3.38 -14.95
CA LEU A 66 -16.97 4.58 -15.75
C LEU A 66 -17.48 4.47 -17.19
N ASN A 67 -17.37 3.30 -17.82
CA ASN A 67 -17.92 3.08 -19.17
C ASN A 67 -19.45 3.23 -19.17
N ILE A 68 -20.13 2.56 -18.24
CA ILE A 68 -21.59 2.61 -18.12
C ILE A 68 -22.03 4.04 -17.82
N THR A 69 -21.44 4.69 -16.82
CA THR A 69 -21.75 6.08 -16.47
C THR A 69 -21.49 7.01 -17.65
N GLY A 70 -20.33 6.92 -18.30
CA GLY A 70 -20.01 7.74 -19.47
C GLY A 70 -20.99 7.54 -20.63
N PHE A 71 -21.39 6.30 -20.90
CA PHE A 71 -22.40 5.97 -21.89
C PHE A 71 -23.76 6.60 -21.56
N LEU A 72 -24.21 6.50 -20.30
CA LEU A 72 -25.45 7.14 -19.86
C LEU A 72 -25.40 8.66 -20.03
N MET A 73 -24.29 9.29 -19.63
CA MET A 73 -24.13 10.74 -19.68
C MET A 73 -24.10 11.30 -21.10
N TYR A 74 -23.41 10.62 -22.03
CA TYR A 74 -23.20 11.15 -23.38
C TYR A 74 -24.31 10.75 -24.36
N TRP A 75 -24.90 9.56 -24.23
CA TRP A 75 -25.89 9.06 -25.18
C TRP A 75 -27.33 9.11 -24.65
N ILE A 76 -27.55 8.67 -23.41
CA ILE A 76 -28.92 8.46 -22.89
C ILE A 76 -29.52 9.76 -22.37
N ILE A 77 -28.80 10.47 -21.50
CA ILE A 77 -29.28 11.71 -20.88
C ILE A 77 -29.69 12.79 -21.90
N PRO A 78 -28.90 13.14 -22.94
CA PRO A 78 -29.33 14.16 -23.88
C PRO A 78 -30.60 13.78 -24.63
N LYS A 79 -30.75 12.50 -25.03
CA LYS A 79 -31.99 12.04 -25.66
C LYS A 79 -33.21 12.17 -24.76
N PHE A 80 -33.06 11.89 -23.47
CA PHE A 80 -34.15 12.10 -22.52
C PHE A 80 -34.52 13.58 -22.41
N LYS A 81 -33.53 14.48 -22.34
CA LYS A 81 -33.77 15.93 -22.32
C LYS A 81 -34.56 16.38 -23.55
N ASP A 82 -34.20 15.91 -24.74
CA ASP A 82 -34.88 16.26 -25.99
C ASP A 82 -36.35 15.81 -25.96
N ILE A 83 -36.62 14.59 -25.50
CA ILE A 83 -37.99 14.07 -25.34
C ILE A 83 -38.80 14.98 -24.41
N PHE A 84 -38.26 15.36 -23.24
CA PHE A 84 -38.99 16.24 -22.31
C PHE A 84 -39.24 17.65 -22.87
N LEU A 85 -38.31 18.18 -23.66
CA LEU A 85 -38.49 19.47 -24.35
C LEU A 85 -39.61 19.38 -25.39
N ASP A 86 -39.71 18.27 -26.13
CA ASP A 86 -40.76 18.03 -27.13
C ASP A 86 -42.16 17.95 -26.51
N PHE A 87 -42.28 17.41 -25.29
CA PHE A 87 -43.55 17.37 -24.54
C PHE A 87 -43.91 18.71 -23.88
N GLY A 88 -43.04 19.72 -23.88
CA GLY A 88 -43.32 21.04 -23.31
C GLY A 88 -43.47 21.07 -21.77
N VAL A 89 -43.11 19.98 -21.08
CA VAL A 89 -43.26 19.82 -19.64
C VAL A 89 -42.02 20.35 -18.92
N LYS A 90 -42.21 21.17 -17.88
CA LYS A 90 -41.10 21.59 -17.01
C LYS A 90 -40.59 20.39 -16.22
N LEU A 91 -39.28 20.15 -16.29
CA LEU A 91 -38.62 19.10 -15.53
C LEU A 91 -38.78 19.34 -14.02
N PRO A 92 -39.00 18.28 -13.21
CA PRO A 92 -39.00 18.39 -11.76
C PRO A 92 -37.68 19.00 -11.24
N PRO A 93 -37.70 19.74 -10.11
CA PRO A 93 -36.52 20.47 -9.61
C PRO A 93 -35.35 19.57 -9.19
N PHE A 94 -35.60 18.27 -8.95
CA PHE A 94 -34.55 17.27 -8.75
C PHE A 94 -33.84 16.94 -10.07
N SER A 95 -34.62 16.66 -11.12
CA SER A 95 -34.09 16.30 -12.43
C SER A 95 -33.41 17.48 -13.12
N GLU A 96 -33.92 18.70 -13.00
CA GLU A 96 -33.24 19.90 -13.53
C GLU A 96 -31.83 20.07 -12.93
N ARG A 97 -31.68 19.92 -11.61
CA ARG A 97 -30.37 19.93 -10.94
C ARG A 97 -29.50 18.76 -11.38
N PHE A 98 -30.07 17.57 -11.53
CA PHE A 98 -29.35 16.40 -12.02
C PHE A 98 -28.81 16.62 -13.44
N TYR A 99 -29.60 17.17 -14.36
CA TYR A 99 -29.17 17.52 -15.71
C TYR A 99 -28.06 18.58 -15.71
N ALA A 100 -28.15 19.60 -14.87
CA ALA A 100 -27.11 20.63 -14.75
C ALA A 100 -25.78 20.05 -14.25
N VAL A 101 -25.82 19.17 -13.24
CA VAL A 101 -24.63 18.45 -12.74
C VAL A 101 -24.07 17.51 -13.82
N ASN A 102 -24.94 16.83 -14.56
CA ASN A 102 -24.54 15.97 -15.67
C ASN A 102 -23.85 16.75 -16.80
N GLU A 103 -24.37 17.92 -17.17
CA GLU A 103 -23.79 18.76 -18.22
C GLU A 103 -22.40 19.29 -17.82
N TRP A 104 -22.23 19.66 -16.54
CA TRP A 104 -20.93 19.98 -15.98
C TRP A 104 -19.99 18.76 -16.02
N ALA A 105 -20.45 17.61 -15.54
CA ALA A 105 -19.63 16.40 -15.45
C ALA A 105 -19.30 15.81 -16.85
N SER A 106 -20.19 15.90 -17.84
CA SER A 106 -19.90 15.46 -19.22
C SER A 106 -18.91 16.39 -19.90
N ARG A 107 -18.89 17.68 -19.53
CA ARG A 107 -17.87 18.63 -20.01
C ARG A 107 -16.50 18.36 -19.41
N TYR A 108 -16.40 17.86 -18.18
CA TYR A 108 -15.12 17.58 -17.51
C TYR A 108 -14.77 16.09 -17.43
N TRP A 109 -15.47 15.22 -18.15
CA TRP A 109 -15.25 13.76 -18.09
C TRP A 109 -13.79 13.38 -18.43
N PHE A 110 -13.15 14.13 -19.34
CA PHE A 110 -11.75 13.94 -19.70
C PHE A 110 -10.76 14.23 -18.56
N LEU A 111 -11.16 14.93 -17.50
CA LEU A 111 -10.35 15.11 -16.28
C LEU A 111 -10.38 13.89 -15.36
N LEU A 112 -11.32 12.96 -15.52
CA LEU A 112 -11.32 11.71 -14.75
C LEU A 112 -10.15 10.80 -15.15
N LEU A 113 -9.77 10.79 -16.43
CA LEU A 113 -8.60 10.04 -16.94
C LEU A 113 -7.27 10.44 -16.25
N PRO A 114 -6.88 11.72 -16.21
CA PRO A 114 -5.67 12.13 -15.52
C PRO A 114 -5.77 11.90 -14.02
N ILE A 115 -6.90 12.13 -13.36
CA ILE A 115 -7.08 11.83 -11.92
C ILE A 115 -6.85 10.34 -11.65
N PHE A 116 -7.44 9.46 -12.47
CA PHE A 116 -7.27 8.02 -12.34
C PHE A 116 -5.81 7.60 -12.59
N SER A 117 -5.18 8.17 -13.62
CA SER A 117 -3.76 7.94 -13.90
C SER A 117 -2.85 8.46 -12.79
N LEU A 118 -3.21 9.58 -12.14
CA LEU A 118 -2.46 10.18 -11.06
C LEU A 118 -2.61 9.36 -9.78
N CYS A 119 -3.80 8.83 -9.49
CA CYS A 119 -4.03 7.90 -8.40
C CYS A 119 -3.30 6.58 -8.63
N ALA A 120 -3.35 6.03 -9.85
CA ALA A 120 -2.60 4.84 -10.24
C ALA A 120 -1.09 5.05 -10.08
N LEU A 121 -0.58 6.18 -10.59
CA LEU A 121 0.82 6.58 -10.47
C LEU A 121 1.19 6.82 -9.01
N ALA A 122 0.32 7.44 -8.20
CA ALA A 122 0.55 7.64 -6.78
C ALA A 122 0.64 6.30 -6.02
N ILE A 123 -0.23 5.34 -6.34
CA ILE A 123 -0.17 3.98 -5.76
C ILE A 123 1.12 3.26 -6.18
N LEU A 124 1.47 3.31 -7.47
CA LEU A 124 2.71 2.70 -7.99
C LEU A 124 3.95 3.36 -7.41
N VAL A 125 3.96 4.69 -7.30
CA VAL A 125 5.03 5.47 -6.68
C VAL A 125 5.09 5.16 -5.20
N LEU A 126 3.98 5.08 -4.46
CA LEU A 126 3.97 4.69 -3.05
C LEU A 126 4.50 3.27 -2.83
N GLN A 127 4.16 2.33 -3.71
CA GLN A 127 4.68 0.95 -3.66
C GLN A 127 6.19 0.90 -3.98
N ARG A 128 6.64 1.65 -5.00
CA ARG A 128 8.07 1.76 -5.38
C ARG A 128 8.88 2.54 -4.33
N LEU A 129 8.29 3.55 -3.71
CA LEU A 129 8.89 4.38 -2.67
C LEU A 129 8.96 3.61 -1.34
N ALA A 130 8.00 2.73 -1.05
CA ALA A 130 8.11 1.75 0.03
C ALA A 130 9.20 0.67 -0.23
N SER A 131 9.69 0.56 -1.47
CA SER A 131 10.70 -0.41 -1.91
C SER A 131 12.13 0.16 -1.98
N GLY A 132 12.40 1.38 -1.46
CA GLY A 132 13.77 1.82 -1.15
C GLY A 132 14.48 2.72 -2.16
N ASN A 133 13.81 3.69 -2.78
CA ASN A 133 14.51 4.78 -3.48
C ASN A 133 13.74 6.11 -3.38
N HIS A 134 14.26 7.06 -2.59
CA HIS A 134 13.54 8.28 -2.17
C HIS A 134 14.23 9.56 -2.69
N TRP A 135 13.70 10.15 -3.76
CA TRP A 135 14.05 11.52 -4.17
C TRP A 135 12.79 12.39 -4.13
N GLY A 136 12.49 13.02 -2.98
CA GLY A 136 11.77 14.31 -2.98
C GLY A 136 10.42 14.46 -2.28
N LEU A 137 9.81 13.45 -1.61
CA LEU A 137 8.49 13.63 -0.95
C LEU A 137 8.52 13.55 0.59
N GLN A 138 9.29 14.45 1.22
CA GLN A 138 9.38 14.58 2.69
C GLN A 138 8.01 14.89 3.36
N TRP A 139 7.09 15.53 2.66
CA TRP A 139 5.76 15.86 3.18
C TRP A 139 4.84 14.64 3.34
N LEU A 140 5.03 13.59 2.51
CA LEU A 140 4.25 12.36 2.55
C LEU A 140 4.77 11.41 3.66
N ALA A 141 6.07 11.47 3.97
CA ALA A 141 6.67 10.76 5.11
C ALA A 141 6.05 11.16 6.47
N ARG A 142 5.45 12.36 6.56
CA ARG A 142 4.71 12.84 7.74
C ARG A 142 3.42 12.05 8.00
N TRP A 143 2.77 11.53 6.95
CA TRP A 143 1.54 10.73 7.06
C TRP A 143 1.84 9.26 7.35
N TRP A 144 3.09 8.82 7.12
CA TRP A 144 3.54 7.46 7.37
C TRP A 144 4.84 7.45 8.20
N PRO A 145 4.78 7.86 9.48
CA PRO A 145 5.96 7.87 10.34
C PRO A 145 6.55 6.46 10.39
N ARG A 146 7.89 6.39 10.33
CA ARG A 146 8.67 5.15 10.23
C ARG A 146 8.48 4.47 8.89
N LEU A 147 8.85 5.10 7.77
CA LEU A 147 9.01 4.47 6.44
C LEU A 147 10.42 3.90 6.20
N GLU A 148 11.41 4.30 7.00
CA GLU A 148 12.80 3.84 6.83
C GLU A 148 13.30 2.99 8.00
N THR A 149 12.56 2.96 9.12
CA THR A 149 12.94 2.25 10.35
C THR A 149 13.34 0.78 10.16
N PRO A 150 12.67 -0.08 9.36
CA PRO A 150 13.10 -1.46 9.09
C PRO A 150 14.47 -1.53 8.43
N GLN A 151 14.77 -0.59 7.52
CA GLN A 151 16.07 -0.53 6.88
C GLN A 151 17.13 -0.07 7.87
N LEU A 152 16.84 0.98 8.66
CA LEU A 152 17.72 1.41 9.76
C LEU A 152 17.95 0.29 10.78
N MET A 153 16.93 -0.48 11.15
CA MET A 153 17.06 -1.64 12.05
C MET A 153 17.97 -2.72 11.44
N ARG A 154 17.86 -3.01 10.14
CA ARG A 154 18.75 -3.96 9.44
C ARG A 154 20.20 -3.46 9.40
N GLU A 155 20.39 -2.19 9.09
CA GLU A 155 21.71 -1.54 9.07
C GLU A 155 22.35 -1.54 10.46
N LEU A 156 21.57 -1.25 11.50
CA LEU A 156 22.01 -1.37 12.90
C LEU A 156 22.30 -2.83 13.29
N SER A 157 21.53 -3.80 12.80
CA SER A 157 21.83 -5.22 13.00
C SER A 157 23.21 -5.58 12.45
N TYR A 158 23.52 -5.16 11.21
CA TYR A 158 24.83 -5.40 10.60
C TYR A 158 25.94 -4.65 11.32
N ALA A 159 25.71 -3.40 11.73
CA ALA A 159 26.69 -2.60 12.48
C ALA A 159 27.07 -3.28 13.81
N VAL A 160 26.08 -3.81 14.53
CA VAL A 160 26.30 -4.51 15.81
C VAL A 160 26.90 -5.91 15.63
N GLU A 161 26.68 -6.55 14.48
CA GLU A 161 27.26 -7.86 14.16
C GLU A 161 28.70 -7.76 13.63
N SER A 162 29.09 -6.60 13.10
CA SER A 162 30.44 -6.37 12.60
C SER A 162 31.50 -6.42 13.73
N GLU A 163 32.72 -6.83 13.38
CA GLU A 163 33.84 -6.98 14.33
C GLU A 163 34.44 -5.64 14.82
N GLY A 164 33.89 -4.49 14.36
CA GLY A 164 34.37 -3.15 14.72
C GLY A 164 33.66 -2.52 15.92
N SER A 165 34.11 -1.33 16.31
CA SER A 165 33.39 -0.57 17.34
C SER A 165 32.07 -0.01 16.79
N LEU A 166 30.99 -0.09 17.58
CA LEU A 166 29.67 0.41 17.15
C LEU A 166 29.68 1.90 16.72
N PRO A 167 30.40 2.81 17.41
CA PRO A 167 30.54 4.20 16.98
C PRO A 167 31.14 4.36 15.57
N GLU A 168 32.20 3.60 15.23
CA GLU A 168 32.80 3.64 13.89
C GLU A 168 31.84 3.14 12.80
N GLN A 169 31.04 2.11 13.11
CA GLN A 169 30.05 1.60 12.18
C GLN A 169 28.90 2.58 11.94
N LEU A 170 28.52 3.34 12.97
CA LEU A 170 27.50 4.39 12.85
C LEU A 170 27.98 5.56 11.97
N ASP A 171 29.28 5.91 12.02
CA ASP A 171 29.86 6.90 11.09
C ASP A 171 29.77 6.41 9.63
N LEU A 172 30.14 5.15 9.38
CA LEU A 172 30.06 4.57 8.03
C LEU A 172 28.61 4.54 7.49
N LEU A 173 27.64 4.24 8.36
CA LEU A 173 26.22 4.30 8.01
C LEU A 173 25.77 5.75 7.75
N ALA A 174 26.22 6.72 8.55
CA ALA A 174 25.91 8.13 8.37
C ALA A 174 26.48 8.70 7.05
N GLU A 175 27.66 8.27 6.62
CA GLU A 175 28.24 8.70 5.34
C GLU A 175 27.49 8.12 4.13
N ARG A 176 27.06 6.86 4.24
CA ARG A 176 26.42 6.11 3.16
C ARG A 176 24.92 6.40 3.01
N ASP A 177 24.24 6.83 4.08
CA ASP A 177 22.80 7.12 4.02
C ASP A 177 22.54 8.33 3.09
N PRO A 178 21.63 8.25 2.12
CA PRO A 178 21.31 9.38 1.23
C PRO A 178 20.54 10.53 1.92
N LEU A 179 19.95 10.31 3.09
CA LEU A 179 19.04 11.25 3.76
C LEU A 179 19.74 11.99 4.89
N LEU A 180 19.86 13.32 4.74
CA LEU A 180 20.48 14.19 5.74
C LEU A 180 19.88 14.03 7.15
N VAL A 181 18.58 13.77 7.24
CA VAL A 181 17.88 13.53 8.51
C VAL A 181 18.39 12.26 9.21
N ASN A 182 18.63 11.18 8.45
CA ASN A 182 19.15 9.94 9.01
C ASN A 182 20.64 10.05 9.34
N ARG A 183 21.41 10.75 8.51
CA ARG A 183 22.82 11.08 8.83
C ARG A 183 22.93 11.74 10.19
N GLN A 184 22.11 12.77 10.43
CA GLN A 184 22.08 13.48 11.72
C GLN A 184 21.61 12.60 12.87
N ARG A 185 20.71 11.63 12.63
CA ARG A 185 20.26 10.68 13.65
C ARG A 185 21.38 9.70 14.02
N PHE A 186 22.08 9.13 13.04
CA PHE A 186 23.20 8.23 13.29
C PHE A 186 24.33 8.93 14.08
N LEU A 187 24.67 10.17 13.72
CA LEU A 187 25.66 10.97 14.44
C LEU A 187 25.24 11.26 15.89
N ARG A 188 23.96 11.58 16.13
CA ARG A 188 23.45 11.81 17.49
C ARG A 188 23.39 10.53 18.33
N ILE A 189 23.03 9.40 17.72
CA ILE A 189 23.10 8.09 18.38
C ILE A 189 24.54 7.76 18.75
N LYS A 190 25.50 8.01 17.85
CA LYS A 190 26.93 7.84 18.11
C LYS A 190 27.39 8.67 19.32
N GLU A 191 27.11 9.98 19.32
CA GLU A 191 27.46 10.87 20.44
C GLU A 191 26.87 10.38 21.78
N GLY A 192 25.63 9.88 21.75
CA GLY A 192 24.96 9.30 22.92
C GLY A 192 25.64 8.02 23.43
N ILE A 193 26.21 7.20 22.55
CA ILE A 193 26.92 5.98 22.92
C ILE A 193 28.34 6.30 23.40
N GLU A 194 29.04 7.22 22.75
CA GLU A 194 30.38 7.67 23.14
C GLU A 194 30.40 8.36 24.52
N SER A 195 29.30 9.02 24.88
CA SER A 195 29.08 9.58 26.22
C SER A 195 28.71 8.53 27.29
N GLY A 196 28.64 7.25 26.92
CA GLY A 196 28.38 6.13 27.83
C GLY A 196 26.91 5.76 28.01
N GLY A 197 26.01 6.31 27.19
CA GLY A 197 24.60 5.93 27.17
C GLY A 197 24.37 4.54 26.59
N ALA A 198 23.33 3.84 27.06
CA ALA A 198 22.96 2.55 26.48
C ALA A 198 22.40 2.73 25.07
N LEU A 199 22.71 1.79 24.16
CA LEU A 199 22.27 1.84 22.77
C LEU A 199 20.74 1.94 22.64
N ALA A 200 20.02 1.18 23.46
CA ALA A 200 18.57 1.17 23.43
C ALA A 200 17.94 2.49 23.91
N ASP A 201 18.60 3.23 24.80
CA ASP A 201 18.16 4.54 25.30
C ASP A 201 18.33 5.61 24.23
N THR A 202 19.53 5.68 23.65
CA THR A 202 19.88 6.64 22.61
C THR A 202 19.01 6.48 21.36
N LEU A 203 18.68 5.23 20.97
CA LEU A 203 17.74 4.95 19.89
C LEU A 203 16.29 5.39 20.20
N ALA A 204 15.89 5.35 21.47
CA ALA A 204 14.55 5.77 21.89
C ALA A 204 14.43 7.30 21.91
N ASP A 205 15.48 7.99 22.38
CA ASP A 205 15.54 9.44 22.46
C ASP A 205 15.53 10.08 21.06
N GLU A 206 16.22 9.47 20.09
CA GLU A 206 16.18 9.88 18.68
C GLU A 206 14.93 9.39 17.91
N HIS A 207 13.94 8.80 18.61
CA HIS A 207 12.66 8.34 18.06
C HIS A 207 12.81 7.30 16.93
N VAL A 208 13.95 6.62 16.86
CA VAL A 208 14.18 5.53 15.90
C VAL A 208 13.39 4.31 16.33
N VAL A 209 13.41 3.98 17.64
CA VAL A 209 12.60 2.93 18.26
C VAL A 209 11.58 3.55 19.23
N SER A 210 10.51 2.81 19.51
CA SER A 210 9.48 3.22 20.47
C SER A 210 9.90 2.74 21.85
N LYS A 211 9.32 3.33 22.89
CA LYS A 211 9.67 2.96 24.28
C LYS A 211 9.53 1.46 24.55
N SER A 212 8.55 0.79 23.93
CA SER A 212 8.37 -0.67 24.05
C SER A 212 9.43 -1.46 23.29
N GLU A 213 9.85 -1.00 22.12
CA GLU A 213 10.92 -1.61 21.31
C GLU A 213 12.29 -1.43 21.98
N ALA A 214 12.54 -0.26 22.60
CA ALA A 214 13.73 0.00 23.41
C ALA A 214 13.86 -0.97 24.59
N THR A 215 12.76 -1.25 25.30
CA THR A 215 12.76 -2.24 26.39
C THR A 215 13.17 -3.63 25.90
N ALA A 216 12.73 -4.04 24.71
CA ALA A 216 13.14 -5.31 24.12
C ALA A 216 14.62 -5.33 23.75
N LEU A 217 15.17 -4.22 23.23
CA LEU A 217 16.60 -4.08 22.95
C LEU A 217 17.45 -4.11 24.21
N ARG A 218 17.07 -3.38 25.27
CA ARG A 218 17.75 -3.42 26.58
C ARG A 218 17.81 -4.83 27.16
N ALA A 219 16.72 -5.59 27.03
CA ALA A 219 16.67 -6.97 27.51
C ALA A 219 17.58 -7.92 26.69
N ALA A 220 17.83 -7.60 25.42
CA ALA A 220 18.66 -8.41 24.52
C ALA A 220 20.16 -8.02 24.53
N GLU A 221 20.48 -6.82 24.98
CA GLU A 221 21.84 -6.27 25.09
C GLU A 221 22.81 -7.15 25.93
N PRO A 222 22.48 -7.54 27.19
CA PRO A 222 23.37 -8.39 27.98
C PRO A 222 23.51 -9.81 27.41
N LEU A 223 22.54 -10.26 26.61
CA LEU A 223 22.52 -11.58 26.00
C LEU A 223 23.32 -11.64 24.68
N ARG A 224 23.93 -10.52 24.24
CA ARG A 224 24.60 -10.40 22.93
C ARG A 224 23.74 -10.85 21.75
N HIS A 225 22.42 -10.68 21.87
CA HIS A 225 21.45 -11.05 20.84
C HIS A 225 20.80 -9.82 20.16
N LEU A 226 21.47 -8.67 20.22
CA LEU A 226 21.02 -7.44 19.58
C LEU A 226 20.77 -7.59 18.06
N PRO A 227 21.65 -8.24 17.26
CA PRO A 227 21.40 -8.40 15.82
C PRO A 227 20.07 -9.11 15.54
N TRP A 228 19.80 -10.21 16.27
CA TRP A 228 18.54 -10.93 16.13
C TRP A 228 17.33 -10.07 16.51
N THR A 229 17.43 -9.28 17.58
CA THR A 229 16.34 -8.40 18.03
C THR A 229 16.08 -7.27 17.04
N PHE A 230 17.13 -6.66 16.48
CA PHE A 230 17.01 -5.68 15.42
C PHE A 230 16.33 -6.25 14.17
N GLU A 231 16.72 -7.45 13.72
CA GLU A 231 16.10 -8.13 12.59
C GLU A 231 14.64 -8.54 12.89
N ALA A 232 14.33 -8.97 14.12
CA ALA A 232 12.96 -9.25 14.55
C ALA A 232 12.08 -7.99 14.55
N LEU A 233 12.60 -6.86 15.02
CA LEU A 233 11.92 -5.57 14.99
C LEU A 233 11.71 -5.08 13.56
N ALA A 234 12.72 -5.18 12.70
CA ALA A 234 12.62 -4.84 11.28
C ALA A 234 11.48 -5.60 10.60
N ARG A 235 11.43 -6.93 10.79
CA ARG A 235 10.36 -7.78 10.24
C ARG A 235 8.97 -7.42 10.78
N ARG A 236 8.85 -7.15 12.08
CA ARG A 236 7.56 -6.76 12.69
C ARG A 236 7.05 -5.44 12.10
N ILE A 237 7.92 -4.46 11.92
CA ILE A 237 7.56 -3.16 11.35
C ILE A 237 7.16 -3.33 9.88
N ASP A 238 7.90 -4.13 9.10
CA ASP A 238 7.55 -4.46 7.70
C ASP A 238 6.16 -5.13 7.59
N GLN A 239 5.88 -6.11 8.44
CA GLN A 239 4.58 -6.80 8.48
C GLN A 239 3.43 -5.84 8.84
N THR A 240 3.65 -4.98 9.84
CA THR A 240 2.63 -4.02 10.29
C THR A 240 2.29 -3.00 9.18
N ARG A 241 3.29 -2.55 8.41
CA ARG A 241 3.05 -1.63 7.29
C ARG A 241 2.24 -2.27 6.16
N ARG A 242 2.63 -3.48 5.75
CA ARG A 242 1.93 -4.21 4.68
C ARG A 242 0.46 -4.42 5.07
N SER A 243 0.19 -4.79 6.32
CA SER A 243 -1.18 -5.01 6.81
C SER A 243 -2.03 -3.72 6.84
N ARG A 244 -1.47 -2.58 7.25
CA ARG A 244 -2.18 -1.29 7.22
C ARG A 244 -2.57 -0.87 5.80
N PHE A 245 -1.67 -1.08 4.84
CA PHE A 245 -1.96 -0.82 3.43
C PHE A 245 -3.07 -1.72 2.91
N PHE A 246 -3.05 -3.02 3.27
CA PHE A 246 -4.09 -3.97 2.91
C PHE A 246 -5.47 -3.54 3.43
N TRP A 247 -5.56 -3.05 4.67
CA TRP A 247 -6.81 -2.53 5.23
C TRP A 247 -7.36 -1.33 4.45
N PHE A 248 -6.49 -0.42 4.01
CA PHE A 248 -6.91 0.74 3.22
C PHE A 248 -7.47 0.32 1.84
N VAL A 249 -6.78 -0.61 1.17
CA VAL A 249 -7.23 -1.16 -0.13
C VAL A 249 -8.54 -1.94 0.04
N ARG A 250 -8.67 -2.76 1.09
CA ARG A 250 -9.88 -3.55 1.37
C ARG A 250 -11.08 -2.69 1.75
N PHE A 251 -10.87 -1.52 2.34
CA PHE A 251 -11.95 -0.56 2.62
C PHE A 251 -12.42 0.20 1.38
N LEU A 252 -11.53 0.38 0.40
CA LEU A 252 -11.85 1.07 -0.85
C LEU A 252 -12.92 0.32 -1.65
N GLU A 253 -12.90 -1.01 -1.64
CA GLU A 253 -13.85 -1.86 -2.37
C GLU A 253 -15.33 -1.60 -1.99
N PRO A 254 -15.77 -1.73 -0.72
CA PRO A 254 -17.16 -1.49 -0.36
C PRO A 254 -17.57 -0.02 -0.57
N THR A 255 -16.63 0.92 -0.39
CA THR A 255 -16.91 2.35 -0.58
C THR A 255 -17.15 2.65 -2.07
N LEU A 256 -16.39 2.03 -2.96
CA LEU A 256 -16.59 2.13 -4.40
C LEU A 256 -17.93 1.55 -4.84
N LEU A 257 -18.30 0.37 -4.34
CA LEU A 257 -19.61 -0.24 -4.63
C LEU A 257 -20.77 0.61 -4.12
N LEU A 258 -20.65 1.15 -2.90
CA LEU A 258 -21.63 2.06 -2.35
C LEU A 258 -21.75 3.34 -3.18
N PHE A 259 -20.62 3.91 -3.62
CA PHE A 259 -20.59 5.08 -4.47
C PHE A 259 -21.21 4.83 -5.86
N LEU A 260 -20.83 3.73 -6.53
CA LEU A 260 -21.41 3.32 -7.81
C LEU A 260 -22.92 3.05 -7.69
N GLY A 261 -23.34 2.39 -6.61
CA GLY A 261 -24.75 2.14 -6.32
C GLY A 261 -25.53 3.43 -6.07
N ALA A 262 -24.99 4.35 -5.27
CA ALA A 262 -25.59 5.67 -5.04
C ALA A 262 -25.68 6.49 -6.34
N LEU A 263 -24.65 6.40 -7.18
CA LEU A 263 -24.63 7.04 -8.49
C LEU A 263 -25.72 6.42 -9.38
N ALA A 264 -25.76 5.10 -9.53
CA ALA A 264 -26.81 4.41 -10.30
C ALA A 264 -28.23 4.74 -9.79
N LEU A 265 -28.43 4.80 -8.47
CA LEU A 265 -29.70 5.22 -7.86
C LEU A 265 -30.06 6.66 -8.24
N CYS A 266 -29.09 7.57 -8.20
CA CYS A 266 -29.28 8.96 -8.60
C CYS A 266 -29.71 9.07 -10.08
N PHE A 267 -29.09 8.27 -10.96
CA PHE A 267 -29.51 8.18 -12.37
C PHE A 267 -30.93 7.61 -12.51
N ALA A 268 -31.24 6.53 -11.79
CA ALA A 268 -32.56 5.92 -11.82
C ALA A 268 -33.64 6.92 -11.39
N LEU A 269 -33.45 7.63 -10.28
CA LEU A 269 -34.37 8.66 -9.80
C LEU A 269 -34.45 9.85 -10.77
N GLY A 270 -33.30 10.30 -11.29
CA GLY A 270 -33.22 11.43 -12.22
C GLY A 270 -34.00 11.20 -13.50
N MET A 271 -34.08 9.94 -13.97
CA MET A 271 -34.83 9.54 -15.16
C MET A 271 -36.27 9.10 -14.88
N MET A 272 -36.51 8.37 -13.79
CA MET A 272 -37.84 7.82 -13.49
C MET A 272 -38.82 8.85 -12.95
N LEU A 273 -38.37 9.80 -12.11
CA LEU A 273 -39.28 10.82 -11.56
C LEU A 273 -39.94 11.66 -12.65
N PRO A 274 -39.21 12.20 -13.65
CA PRO A 274 -39.82 12.91 -14.78
C PRO A 274 -40.77 12.04 -15.59
N LEU A 275 -40.44 10.76 -15.77
CA LEU A 275 -41.28 9.82 -16.52
C LEU A 275 -42.63 9.62 -15.83
N ILE A 276 -42.64 9.45 -14.51
CA ILE A 276 -43.86 9.31 -13.71
C ILE A 276 -44.71 10.58 -13.82
N GLU A 277 -44.08 11.75 -13.74
CA GLU A 277 -44.77 13.04 -13.83
C GLU A 277 -45.42 13.23 -15.21
N LEU A 278 -44.71 12.88 -16.28
CA LEU A 278 -45.22 12.94 -17.65
C LEU A 278 -46.40 11.96 -17.85
N LEU A 279 -46.29 10.73 -17.33
CA LEU A 279 -47.39 9.76 -17.37
C LEU A 279 -48.62 10.27 -16.60
N SER A 280 -48.43 10.94 -15.47
CA SER A 280 -49.53 11.48 -14.68
C SER A 280 -50.27 12.62 -15.39
N GLN A 281 -49.54 13.52 -16.07
CA GLN A 281 -50.12 14.61 -16.84
C GLN A 281 -50.90 14.08 -18.05
N VAL A 282 -50.33 13.12 -18.77
CA VAL A 282 -51.03 12.49 -19.89
C VAL A 282 -52.29 11.78 -19.39
N SER A 283 -52.25 11.02 -18.29
CA SER A 283 -53.45 10.35 -17.76
C SER A 283 -54.58 11.30 -17.36
N LEU A 284 -54.26 12.52 -16.92
CA LEU A 284 -55.24 13.55 -16.56
C LEU A 284 -55.87 14.24 -17.77
N GLU A 285 -55.25 14.21 -18.95
CA GLU A 285 -55.84 14.72 -20.19
C GLU A 285 -56.85 13.76 -20.84
N TRP A 286 -56.89 12.50 -20.39
CA TRP A 286 -57.84 11.48 -20.89
C TRP A 286 -59.06 11.25 -19.98
N GLU A 287 -59.19 11.99 -18.87
CA GLU A 287 -60.41 12.10 -18.04
C GLU A 287 -61.12 13.45 -18.27
#